data_AF-A0A1V5K682-F1
#
_entry.id   AF-A0A1V5K682-F1
#
_cell.length_a   1.000
_cell.length_b   1.000
_cell.length_c   1.000
_cell.angle_alpha   90.00
_cell.angle_beta   90.00
_cell.angle_gamma   90.00
#
_symmetry.space_group_name_H-M   'P 1'
#
loop_
_entity.id
_entity.type
_entity.pdbx_description
1 polymer ?
#
loop_
_entity_poly.entity_id
_entity_poly.type
_entity_poly.pdbx_seq_one_letter_code
_entity_poly.pdbx_strand_id
1 'polypeptide(L)'
;MAGFARQVSAAAHGDGDEVAAGILREAGSELGLLGVHIARQLLPHHEGTLSVALAGGVAAAGPALLEAFAHEISSADPRFRQAEPLYPPVVGALLLAAGLAGTRMDEGALASVAGVVHNVYKQ
;
A
#
# COMPACT_ATOMS: atom_id res chain seq x y z
N MET A 1 8.52 -14.97 -6.58
CA MET A 1 7.94 -14.84 -7.93
C MET A 1 6.48 -15.25 -7.87
N ALA A 2 5.56 -14.40 -8.30
CA ALA A 2 4.15 -14.75 -8.46
C ALA A 2 3.84 -14.93 -9.95
N GLY A 3 4.19 -16.10 -10.50
CA GLY A 3 4.20 -16.35 -11.96
C GLY A 3 2.85 -16.21 -12.65
N PHE A 4 1.75 -16.22 -11.88
CA PHE A 4 0.38 -16.16 -12.38
C PHE A 4 -0.44 -14.98 -11.84
N ALA A 5 0.15 -14.09 -11.04
CA ALA A 5 -0.61 -13.02 -10.39
C ALA A 5 -1.33 -12.09 -11.39
N ARG A 6 -0.68 -11.77 -12.52
CA ARG A 6 -1.31 -10.95 -13.56
C ARG A 6 -2.46 -11.67 -14.25
N GLN A 7 -2.33 -12.97 -14.49
CA GLN A 7 -3.37 -13.79 -15.12
C GLN A 7 -4.58 -13.96 -14.19
N VAL A 8 -4.35 -14.19 -12.89
CA VAL A 8 -5.43 -14.25 -11.89
C VAL A 8 -6.15 -12.91 -11.81
N SER A 9 -5.41 -11.80 -11.76
CA SER A 9 -6.00 -10.46 -11.81
C SER A 9 -6.81 -10.25 -13.09
N ALA A 10 -6.26 -10.57 -14.26
CA ALA A 10 -6.97 -10.43 -15.53
C ALA A 10 -8.24 -11.27 -15.61
N ALA A 11 -8.22 -12.55 -15.19
CA ALA A 11 -9.38 -13.43 -15.23
C ALA A 11 -10.50 -12.95 -14.30
N ALA A 12 -10.15 -12.48 -13.10
CA ALA A 12 -11.13 -11.95 -12.16
C ALA A 12 -11.87 -10.71 -12.69
N HIS A 13 -11.17 -9.80 -13.39
CA HIS A 13 -11.78 -8.56 -13.90
C HIS A 13 -12.41 -8.70 -15.29
N GLY A 14 -11.70 -9.35 -16.20
CA GLY A 14 -12.09 -9.40 -17.61
C GLY A 14 -13.23 -10.39 -17.83
N ASP A 15 -13.08 -11.58 -17.26
CA ASP A 15 -13.99 -12.70 -17.51
C ASP A 15 -14.99 -12.93 -16.37
N GLY A 16 -14.86 -12.18 -15.26
CA GLY A 16 -15.67 -12.36 -14.06
C GLY A 16 -15.45 -13.72 -13.40
N ASP A 17 -14.23 -14.27 -13.51
CA ASP A 17 -13.88 -15.57 -12.94
C ASP A 17 -13.93 -15.50 -11.40
N GLU A 18 -14.96 -16.12 -10.82
CA GLU A 18 -15.19 -16.14 -9.37
C GLU A 18 -14.11 -16.91 -8.59
N VAL A 19 -13.45 -17.89 -9.20
CA VAL A 19 -12.33 -18.59 -8.55
C VAL A 19 -11.14 -17.64 -8.47
N ALA A 20 -10.83 -16.95 -9.56
CA ALA A 20 -9.78 -15.94 -9.57
C ALA A 20 -10.07 -14.78 -8.60
N ALA A 21 -11.32 -14.30 -8.55
CA ALA A 21 -11.76 -13.31 -7.59
C ALA A 21 -11.66 -13.84 -6.14
N GLY A 22 -11.96 -15.12 -5.91
CA GLY A 22 -11.78 -15.82 -4.64
C GLY A 22 -10.33 -15.77 -4.16
N ILE A 23 -9.37 -16.10 -5.02
CA ILE A 23 -7.93 -16.04 -4.72
C ILE A 23 -7.51 -14.61 -4.34
N LEU A 24 -7.97 -13.61 -5.09
CA LEU A 24 -7.67 -12.20 -4.80
C LEU A 24 -8.26 -11.74 -3.47
N ARG A 25 -9.47 -12.18 -3.14
CA ARG A 25 -10.15 -11.86 -1.89
C ARG A 25 -9.41 -12.47 -0.70
N GLU A 26 -9.02 -13.74 -0.79
CA GLU A 26 -8.23 -14.42 0.24
C GLU A 26 -6.89 -13.71 0.45
N ALA A 27 -6.17 -13.40 -0.63
CA ALA A 27 -4.91 -12.65 -0.55
C ALA A 27 -5.10 -11.25 0.08
N GLY A 28 -6.18 -10.55 -0.26
CA GLY A 28 -6.50 -9.24 0.34
C GLY A 28 -6.76 -9.33 1.84
N SER A 29 -7.53 -10.32 2.28
CA SER A 29 -7.78 -10.59 3.71
C SER A 29 -6.49 -10.96 4.45
N GLU A 30 -5.65 -11.85 3.90
CA GLU A 30 -4.38 -12.22 4.53
C GLU A 30 -3.44 -11.01 4.69
N LEU A 31 -3.36 -10.15 3.69
CA LEU A 31 -2.58 -8.91 3.76
C LEU A 31 -3.14 -7.94 4.81
N GLY A 32 -4.47 -7.83 4.92
CA GLY A 32 -5.13 -7.01 5.93
C GLY A 32 -4.82 -7.50 7.35
N LEU A 33 -4.95 -8.81 7.58
CA LEU A 33 -4.61 -9.46 8.84
C LEU A 33 -3.14 -9.22 9.23
N LEU A 34 -2.22 -9.37 8.27
CA LEU A 34 -0.79 -9.09 8.47
C LEU A 34 -0.55 -7.64 8.88
N GLY A 35 -1.16 -6.68 8.16
CA GLY A 35 -1.04 -5.25 8.47
C GLY A 35 -1.55 -4.90 9.87
N VAL A 36 -2.71 -5.44 10.26
CA VAL A 36 -3.27 -5.27 11.60
C VAL A 36 -2.34 -5.84 12.67
N HIS A 37 -1.78 -7.03 12.44
CA HIS A 37 -0.89 -7.67 13.39
C HIS A 37 0.38 -6.84 13.62
N ILE A 38 1.02 -6.38 12.54
CA ILE A 38 2.21 -5.53 12.61
C ILE A 38 1.91 -4.21 13.35
N ALA A 39 0.81 -3.56 13.01
CA ALA A 39 0.44 -2.29 13.63
C ALA A 39 0.18 -2.45 15.15
N ARG A 40 -0.49 -3.52 15.58
CA ARG A 40 -0.69 -3.81 17.01
C ARG A 40 0.62 -4.06 17.75
N GLN A 41 1.61 -4.68 17.09
CA GLN A 41 2.92 -4.94 17.69
C GLN A 41 3.80 -3.69 17.78
N LEU A 42 3.83 -2.88 16.71
CA LEU A 42 4.75 -1.74 16.61
C LEU A 42 4.17 -0.45 17.21
N LEU A 43 2.84 -0.32 17.26
CA LEU A 43 2.15 0.90 17.65
C LEU A 43 1.10 0.66 18.77
N PRO A 44 1.43 -0.06 19.86
CA PRO A 44 0.44 -0.50 20.86
C PRO A 44 -0.26 0.65 21.61
N HIS A 45 0.33 1.85 21.62
CA HIS A 45 -0.19 3.03 22.32
C HIS A 45 -0.52 4.19 21.37
N HIS A 46 -0.55 3.96 20.06
CA HIS A 46 -0.92 5.02 19.11
C HIS A 46 -2.41 5.28 19.21
N GLU A 47 -2.81 6.51 19.53
CA GLU A 47 -4.23 6.89 19.71
C GLU A 47 -4.88 7.43 18.43
N GLY A 48 -4.07 7.81 17.44
CA GLY A 48 -4.55 8.41 16.19
C GLY A 48 -4.97 7.42 15.11
N THR A 49 -5.26 7.95 13.92
CA THR A 49 -5.51 7.15 12.72
C THR A 49 -4.30 6.28 12.38
N LEU A 50 -4.56 5.02 12.02
CA LEU A 50 -3.57 4.06 11.55
C LEU A 50 -3.73 3.91 10.04
N SER A 51 -2.94 4.67 9.28
CA SER A 51 -2.93 4.59 7.82
C SER A 51 -2.13 3.38 7.35
N VAL A 52 -2.78 2.51 6.56
CA VAL A 52 -2.15 1.33 5.96
C VAL A 52 -2.27 1.44 4.45
N ALA A 53 -1.15 1.30 3.75
CA ALA A 53 -1.09 1.39 2.30
C ALA A 53 -0.55 0.09 1.70
N LEU A 54 -1.14 -0.34 0.58
CA LEU A 54 -0.57 -1.38 -0.26
C LEU A 54 0.50 -0.74 -1.15
N ALA A 55 1.69 -1.35 -1.20
CA ALA A 55 2.80 -0.88 -2.02
C ALA A 55 3.11 -1.88 -3.15
N GLY A 56 3.57 -1.35 -4.29
CA GLY A 56 3.95 -2.15 -5.46
C GLY A 56 2.76 -2.64 -6.29
N GLY A 57 3.01 -3.64 -7.14
CA GLY A 57 2.02 -4.13 -8.12
C GLY A 57 0.74 -4.73 -7.53
N VAL A 58 0.74 -5.07 -6.24
CA VAL A 58 -0.45 -5.57 -5.53
C VAL A 58 -1.55 -4.50 -5.46
N ALA A 59 -1.18 -3.22 -5.42
CA ALA A 59 -2.17 -2.13 -5.47
C ALA A 59 -2.97 -2.10 -6.78
N ALA A 60 -2.45 -2.72 -7.84
CA ALA A 60 -3.12 -2.86 -9.14
C ALA A 60 -3.83 -4.22 -9.31
N ALA A 61 -3.94 -5.03 -8.26
CA ALA A 61 -4.47 -6.40 -8.35
C ALA A 61 -5.99 -6.48 -8.54
N GLY A 62 -6.73 -5.40 -8.23
CA GLY A 62 -8.17 -5.28 -8.48
C GLY A 62 -9.08 -5.12 -7.27
N PRO A 63 -10.37 -4.84 -7.49
CA PRO A 63 -11.33 -4.55 -6.43
C PRO A 63 -11.48 -5.73 -5.47
N ALA A 64 -11.50 -6.98 -5.95
CA ALA A 64 -11.62 -8.16 -5.08
C ALA A 64 -10.53 -8.22 -3.99
N LEU A 65 -9.28 -7.84 -4.32
CA LEU A 65 -8.20 -7.77 -3.35
C LEU A 65 -8.28 -6.49 -2.49
N LEU A 66 -8.48 -5.34 -3.14
CA LEU A 66 -8.48 -4.04 -2.46
C LEU A 66 -9.61 -3.91 -1.45
N GLU A 67 -10.81 -4.38 -1.79
CA GLU A 67 -12.00 -4.35 -0.93
C GLU A 67 -11.85 -5.33 0.23
N ALA A 68 -11.34 -6.54 -0.01
CA ALA A 68 -11.09 -7.51 1.06
C ALA A 68 -10.05 -6.99 2.07
N PHE A 69 -8.96 -6.40 1.56
CA PHE A 69 -7.97 -5.73 2.39
C PHE A 69 -8.58 -4.58 3.22
N ALA A 70 -9.35 -3.69 2.58
CA ALA A 70 -10.00 -2.57 3.25
C ALA A 70 -10.97 -3.04 4.35
N HIS A 71 -11.75 -4.08 4.04
CA HIS A 71 -12.70 -4.67 4.95
C HIS A 71 -12.00 -5.27 6.17
N GLU A 72 -10.93 -6.02 5.96
CA GLU A 72 -10.18 -6.67 7.03
C GLU A 72 -9.59 -5.64 8.02
N ILE A 73 -8.90 -4.62 7.51
CA ILE A 73 -8.27 -3.61 8.39
C ILE A 73 -9.33 -2.79 9.14
N SER A 74 -10.43 -2.41 8.47
CA SER A 74 -11.47 -1.58 9.08
C SER A 74 -12.31 -2.35 10.10
N SER A 75 -12.49 -3.66 9.92
CA SER A 75 -13.18 -4.54 10.86
C SER A 75 -12.34 -4.81 12.12
N ALA A 76 -11.01 -4.73 12.02
CA ALA A 76 -10.12 -4.99 13.14
C ALA A 76 -10.04 -3.84 14.17
N ASP A 77 -10.13 -2.59 13.72
CA ASP A 77 -10.16 -1.38 14.57
C ASP A 77 -10.65 -0.19 13.73
N PRO A 78 -11.61 0.62 14.22
CA PRO A 78 -12.13 1.79 13.49
C PRO A 78 -11.09 2.89 13.23
N ARG A 79 -9.90 2.82 13.83
CA ARG A 79 -8.78 3.73 13.56
C ARG A 79 -7.99 3.35 12.31
N PHE A 80 -8.07 2.10 11.85
CA PHE A 80 -7.43 1.72 10.61
C PHE A 80 -8.13 2.37 9.42
N ARG A 81 -7.32 2.88 8.50
CA ARG A 81 -7.76 3.43 7.22
C ARG A 81 -6.82 2.97 6.13
N GLN A 82 -7.40 2.47 5.03
CA GLN A 82 -6.63 2.31 3.81
C GLN A 82 -6.26 3.70 3.30
N ALA A 83 -4.99 3.90 2.96
CA ALA A 83 -4.48 5.14 2.39
C ALA A 83 -3.61 4.84 1.17
N GLU A 84 -3.46 5.83 0.30
CA GLU A 84 -2.44 5.80 -0.74
C GLU A 84 -1.11 6.33 -0.18
N PRO A 85 0.04 5.83 -0.65
CA PRO A 85 1.33 6.42 -0.32
C PRO A 85 1.38 7.89 -0.75
N LEU A 86 1.73 8.78 0.17
CA LEU A 86 1.85 10.23 -0.09
C LEU A 86 2.90 10.55 -1.17
N TYR A 87 3.94 9.73 -1.25
CA TYR A 87 5.04 9.90 -2.19
C TYR A 87 5.47 8.54 -2.77
N PRO A 88 6.04 8.52 -3.99
CA PRO A 88 6.66 7.33 -4.54
C PRO A 88 7.81 6.79 -3.66
N PRO A 89 8.13 5.48 -3.70
CA PRO A 89 9.17 4.88 -2.87
C PRO A 89 10.55 5.54 -2.98
N VAL A 90 10.89 6.10 -4.15
CA VAL A 90 12.16 6.80 -4.37
C VAL A 90 12.29 8.07 -3.51
N VAL A 91 11.19 8.76 -3.22
CA VAL A 91 11.18 9.92 -2.31
C VAL A 91 11.47 9.46 -0.87
N GLY A 92 10.88 8.33 -0.46
CA GLY A 92 11.19 7.72 0.84
C GLY A 92 12.67 7.33 0.96
N ALA A 93 13.26 6.77 -0.09
CA ALA A 93 14.69 6.46 -0.12
C ALA A 93 15.57 7.71 0.03
N LEU A 94 15.19 8.82 -0.62
CA LEU A 94 15.91 10.09 -0.46
C LEU A 94 15.80 10.64 0.97
N LEU A 95 14.60 10.61 1.57
CA LEU A 95 14.39 11.04 2.96
C LEU A 95 15.26 10.24 3.94
N LEU A 96 15.36 8.91 3.73
CA LEU A 96 16.24 8.05 4.51
C LEU A 96 17.71 8.42 4.33
N ALA A 97 18.16 8.64 3.10
CA ALA A 97 19.54 9.05 2.80
C ALA A 97 19.90 10.41 3.43
N ALA A 98 18.98 11.38 3.36
CA ALA A 98 19.15 12.69 3.97
C ALA A 98 19.30 12.56 5.51
N GLY A 99 18.45 11.75 6.14
CA GLY A 99 18.53 11.45 7.57
C GLY A 99 19.88 10.82 7.97
N LEU A 100 20.37 9.85 7.19
CA LEU A 100 21.69 9.22 7.41
C LEU A 100 22.84 10.21 7.23
N ALA A 101 22.69 11.21 6.36
CA ALA A 101 23.66 12.27 6.16
C ALA A 101 23.56 13.41 7.21
N GLY A 102 22.62 13.34 8.15
CA GLY A 102 22.36 14.40 9.12
C GLY A 102 21.69 15.65 8.53
N THR A 103 21.15 15.54 7.32
CA THR A 103 20.49 16.63 6.61
C THR A 103 18.98 16.49 6.74
N ARG A 104 18.30 17.58 7.13
CA ARG A 104 16.84 17.64 7.14
C ARG A 104 16.34 18.17 5.80
N MET A 105 15.43 17.45 5.16
CA MET A 105 14.66 17.99 4.06
C MET A 105 13.50 18.80 4.63
N ASP A 106 13.41 20.08 4.25
CA ASP A 106 12.23 20.89 4.54
C ASP A 106 11.10 20.60 3.54
N GLU A 107 9.92 21.15 3.80
CA GLU A 107 8.74 20.96 2.94
C GLU A 107 8.97 21.45 1.50
N GLY A 108 9.74 22.53 1.32
CA GLY A 108 10.03 23.07 0.00
C GLY A 108 10.91 22.15 -0.83
N ALA A 109 11.97 21.61 -0.22
CA ALA A 109 12.85 20.62 -0.82
C ALA A 109 12.10 19.32 -1.13
N LEU A 110 11.25 18.87 -0.21
CA LEU A 110 10.44 17.66 -0.40
C LEU A 110 9.43 17.82 -1.54
N ALA A 111 8.71 18.95 -1.59
CA ALA A 111 7.78 19.25 -2.67
C ALA A 111 8.50 19.34 -4.03
N SER A 112 9.69 19.94 -4.07
CA SER A 112 10.50 20.06 -5.28
C SER A 112 10.93 18.69 -5.80
N VAL A 113 11.43 17.81 -4.94
CA VAL A 113 11.82 16.45 -5.31
C VAL A 113 10.61 15.63 -5.75
N ALA A 114 9.50 15.70 -5.00
CA ALA A 114 8.28 14.99 -5.35
C ALA A 114 7.77 15.40 -6.74
N GLY A 115 7.81 16.70 -7.06
CA GLY A 115 7.45 17.21 -8.39
C GLY A 115 8.37 16.71 -9.51
N VAL A 116 9.68 16.69 -9.29
CA VAL A 116 10.65 16.15 -10.27
C VAL A 116 10.42 14.66 -10.49
N VAL A 117 10.30 13.88 -9.42
CA VAL A 117 10.07 12.44 -9.49
C VAL A 117 8.76 12.15 -10.22
N HIS A 118 7.67 12.85 -9.89
CA HIS A 118 6.39 12.64 -10.56
C HIS A 118 6.45 12.86 -12.08
N ASN A 119 7.23 13.85 -12.54
CA ASN A 119 7.45 14.09 -13.97
C ASN A 119 8.30 13.00 -14.65
N VAL A 120 9.27 12.42 -13.94
CA VAL A 120 10.14 11.36 -14.48
C VAL A 120 9.39 10.04 -14.64
N TYR A 121 8.44 9.71 -13.75
CA TYR A 121 7.67 8.45 -13.81
C TYR A 121 6.36 8.54 -14.62
N LYS A 122 6.04 9.71 -15.21
CA LYS A 122 4.90 9.89 -16.13
C LYS A 122 5.27 9.87 -17.62
N GLN A 123 6.54 9.65 -17.97
CA GLN A 123 6.99 9.33 -19.34
C GLN A 123 7.05 7.82 -19.54
#